data_AF-A0A3N5S1Z5-F1
#
_entry.id   AF-A0A3N5S1Z5-F1
#
_cell.length_a   1.000
_cell.length_b   1.000
_cell.length_c   1.000
_cell.angle_alpha   90.00
_cell.angle_beta   90.00
_cell.angle_gamma   90.00
#
_symmetry.space_group_name_H-M   'P 1'
#
loop_
_entity.id
_entity.type
_entity.pdbx_description
1 polymer ?
#
loop_
_entity_poly.entity_id
_entity_poly.type
_entity_poly.pdbx_seq_one_letter_code
_entity_poly.pdbx_strand_id
1 'polypeptide(L)' 'MNKLCIQQKYIFEVRENVVVEPDDTSVLKHETKSWLTLITCKEYDEKTDTYRKRVAIRAVLVSAAGE' A
#
# COMPACT_ATOMS: atom_id res chain seq x y z
N MET A 1 -33.36 5.00 14.84
CA MET A 1 -31.89 5.13 14.98
C MET A 1 -31.29 5.17 13.59
N ASN A 2 -31.12 6.37 13.02
CA ASN A 2 -30.59 6.55 11.67
C ASN A 2 -29.08 6.61 11.74
N LYS A 3 -28.42 5.54 11.28
CA LYS A 3 -26.97 5.48 11.13
C LYS A 3 -26.62 6.34 9.90
N LEU A 4 -26.05 7.52 10.12
CA LEU A 4 -25.47 8.35 9.06
C LEU A 4 -24.17 7.65 8.62
N CYS A 5 -24.23 6.89 7.53
CA CYS A 5 -23.04 6.33 6.91
C CYS A 5 -22.32 7.47 6.17
N ILE A 6 -21.29 8.04 6.78
CA ILE A 6 -20.42 9.01 6.13
C ILE A 6 -19.68 8.34 4.97
N GLN A 7 -20.04 8.69 3.73
CA GLN A 7 -19.34 8.22 2.53
C GLN A 7 -18.13 9.12 2.31
N GLN A 8 -16.95 8.51 2.21
CA GLN A 8 -15.69 9.22 2.02
C GLN A 8 -14.93 8.62 0.84
N LYS A 9 -14.46 9.50 -0.06
CA LYS A 9 -13.62 9.15 -1.20
C LYS A 9 -12.22 9.72 -1.01
N TYR A 10 -11.23 8.84 -1.10
CA TYR A 10 -9.81 9.17 -1.01
C TYR A 10 -9.13 8.90 -2.35
N ILE A 11 -8.39 9.88 -2.87
CA ILE A 11 -7.61 9.77 -4.11
C ILE A 11 -6.13 9.80 -3.76
N PHE A 12 -5.42 8.76 -4.14
CA PHE A 12 -3.98 8.61 -3.94
C PHE A 12 -3.24 8.63 -5.28
N GLU A 13 -2.06 9.25 -5.31
CA GLU A 13 -1.20 9.31 -6.49
C GLU A 13 0.05 8.47 -6.28
N VAL A 14 0.32 7.54 -7.19
CA VAL A 14 1.49 6.65 -7.14
C VAL A 14 2.78 7.46 -7.25
N ARG A 15 3.72 7.23 -6.32
CA ARG A 15 5.05 7.85 -6.30
C ARG A 15 6.16 6.84 -6.52
N GLU A 16 5.99 5.62 -6.01
CA GLU A 16 7.01 4.58 -6.10
C GLU A 16 6.37 3.23 -6.46
N ASN A 17 7.09 2.45 -7.27
CA ASN A 17 6.80 1.05 -7.55
C ASN A 17 8.13 0.29 -7.49
N VAL A 18 8.34 -0.43 -6.38
CA VAL A 18 9.63 -1.05 -6.07
C VAL A 18 9.48 -2.53 -5.79
N VAL A 19 10.49 -3.31 -6.17
CA VAL A 19 10.61 -4.72 -5.80
C VAL A 19 11.59 -4.81 -4.65
N VAL A 20 11.19 -5.47 -3.55
CA VAL A 20 11.97 -5.57 -2.32
C VAL A 20 12.04 -7.01 -1.81
N GLU A 21 12.92 -7.26 -0.85
CA GLU A 21 12.98 -8.54 -0.14
C GLU A 21 11.71 -8.77 0.71
N PRO A 22 11.38 -10.04 1.06
CA PRO A 22 10.17 -10.37 1.82
C PRO A 22 10.07 -9.70 3.19
N ASP A 23 11.20 -9.35 3.79
CA ASP A 23 11.37 -8.79 5.14
C ASP A 23 11.79 -7.31 5.15
N ASP A 24 11.90 -6.69 3.98
CA ASP A 24 12.26 -5.27 3.89
C ASP A 24 11.12 -4.36 4.37
N THR A 25 11.29 -3.82 5.57
CA THR A 25 10.33 -2.91 6.21
C THR A 25 10.52 -1.45 5.82
N SER A 26 11.53 -1.10 5.02
CA SER A 26 11.81 0.28 4.62
C SER A 26 10.66 0.90 3.79
N VAL A 27 9.87 0.05 3.12
CA VAL A 27 8.65 0.45 2.39
C VAL A 27 7.52 0.95 3.31
N LEU A 28 7.62 0.71 4.62
CA LEU A 28 6.70 1.16 5.68
C LEU A 28 7.32 2.27 6.57
N LYS A 29 8.38 2.94 6.11
CA LYS A 29 8.99 4.07 6.82
C LYS A 29 7.95 5.13 7.18
N HIS A 30 8.18 5.82 8.29
CA HIS A 30 7.35 6.94 8.70
C HIS A 30 7.32 8.03 7.62
N GLU A 31 6.13 8.59 7.39
CA GLU A 31 5.88 9.65 6.43
C GLU A 31 5.09 10.78 7.10
N THR A 32 5.41 12.02 6.75
CA THR A 32 4.73 13.22 7.30
C THR A 32 3.33 13.43 6.71
N LYS A 33 3.09 12.87 5.52
CA LYS A 33 1.79 12.90 4.82
C LYS A 33 1.08 11.56 4.99
N SER A 34 -0.20 11.51 4.63
CA SER A 34 -0.93 10.24 4.51
C SER A 34 -0.48 9.48 3.28
N TRP A 35 0.05 8.27 3.48
CA TRP A 35 0.46 7.35 2.42
C TRP A 35 -0.36 6.07 2.46
N LEU A 36 -0.61 5.53 1.27
CA LEU A 36 -1.10 4.18 1.03
C LEU A 36 0.02 3.35 0.44
N THR A 37 0.37 2.25 1.09
CA THR A 37 1.35 1.27 0.57
C THR A 37 0.61 -0.03 0.27
N LEU A 38 0.53 -0.40 -1.01
CA LEU A 38 0.03 -1.71 -1.46
C LEU A 38 1.20 -2.67 -1.57
N ILE A 39 1.13 -3.81 -0.90
CA ILE A 39 2.20 -4.82 -0.91
C ILE A 39 1.62 -6.12 -1.44
N THR A 40 2.29 -6.71 -2.42
CA THR A 40 1.93 -8.04 -2.95
C THR A 40 3.16 -8.94 -3.07
N CYS A 41 2.92 -10.24 -3.12
CA CYS A 41 3.93 -11.25 -3.31
C CYS A 41 4.42 -11.29 -4.77
N LYS A 42 5.70 -11.56 -4.97
CA LYS A 42 6.30 -11.77 -6.29
C LYS A 42 7.31 -12.92 -6.21
N GLU A 43 7.54 -13.60 -7.32
CA GLU A 43 8.53 -14.67 -7.46
C GLU A 43 8.31 -15.83 -6.48
N TYR A 44 7.21 -16.55 -6.66
CA TYR A 44 6.98 -17.82 -5.99
C TYR A 44 8.08 -18.83 -6.36
N ASP A 45 8.60 -19.55 -5.37
CA ASP A 45 9.56 -20.63 -5.49
C ASP A 45 8.93 -21.91 -4.94
N GLU A 46 8.65 -22.87 -5.82
CA GLU A 46 8.03 -24.16 -5.50
C GLU A 46 8.92 -25.06 -4.63
N LYS A 47 10.25 -24.91 -4.71
CA LYS A 47 11.17 -25.78 -3.94
C LYS A 47 11.10 -25.47 -2.46
N THR A 48 10.89 -24.20 -2.13
CA THR A 48 10.84 -23.71 -0.75
C THR A 48 9.41 -23.37 -0.31
N ASP A 49 8.43 -23.38 -1.22
CA ASP A 49 7.04 -22.94 -0.99
C ASP A 49 6.99 -21.50 -0.42
N THR A 50 7.76 -20.60 -1.03
CA THR A 50 7.86 -19.20 -0.57
C THR A 50 7.84 -18.21 -1.72
N TYR A 51 7.45 -16.97 -1.43
CA TYR A 51 7.62 -15.85 -2.34
C TYR A 51 8.89 -15.09 -2.01
N ARG A 52 9.83 -15.02 -2.96
CA ARG A 52 11.18 -14.48 -2.74
C ARG A 52 11.25 -12.96 -2.79
N LYS A 53 10.21 -12.29 -3.28
CA LYS A 53 10.15 -10.82 -3.39
C LYS A 53 8.77 -10.29 -3.04
N ARG A 54 8.70 -8.99 -2.78
CA ARG A 54 7.46 -8.21 -2.74
C ARG A 54 7.48 -7.13 -3.81
N VAL A 55 6.32 -6.76 -4.32
CA VAL A 55 6.14 -5.47 -5.01
C VAL A 55 5.44 -4.54 -4.03
N ALA A 56 6.03 -3.37 -3.79
CA ALA A 56 5.43 -2.31 -2.99
C ALA A 56 5.12 -1.11 -3.89
N ILE A 57 3.83 -0.75 -3.95
CA ILE A 57 3.35 0.49 -4.58
C ILE A 57 3.09 1.48 -3.45
N ARG A 58 3.75 2.64 -3.50
CA ARG A 58 3.55 3.69 -2.50
C ARG A 58 2.88 4.89 -3.16
N ALA A 59 1.78 5.33 -2.59
CA ALA A 59 0.98 6.43 -3.12
C ALA A 59 0.65 7.43 -2.01
N VAL A 60 0.76 8.72 -2.32
CA VAL A 60 0.46 9.81 -1.36
C VAL A 60 -0.98 10.28 -1.56
N LEU A 61 -1.69 10.58 -0.47
CA LEU A 61 -3.03 11.15 -0.54
C LEU A 61 -2.98 12.54 -1.19
N VAL A 62 -3.80 12.77 -2.22
CA VAL A 62 -3.89 14.05 -2.93
C VAL A 62 -5.28 14.69 -2.81
N SER A 63 -6.32 13.92 -2.49
CA SER A 63 -7.66 14.46 -2.25
C SER A 63 -8.48 13.56 -1.33
N ALA A 64 -9.25 14.18 -0.43
CA ALA A 64 -10.24 13.53 0.40
C ALA A 64 -11.55 14.34 0.34
N ALA A 65 -12.66 13.69 -0.02
CA ALA A 65 -13.98 14.30 -0.09
C ALA A 65 -14.99 13.44 0.68
N GLY A 66 -15.83 14.09 1.49
CA GLY A 66 -16.98 13.47 2.15
C GLY A 66 -18.29 13.93 1.49
N GLU A 67 -19.27 13.03 1.41
CA GLU A 67 -20.67 13.32 1.04
C GLU A 67 -21.58 13.38 2.27
#